data_AF-A0A974QPT4-F1
#
_entry.id   AF-A0A974QPT4-F1
#
_cell.length_a   1.000
_cell.length_b   1.000
_cell.length_c   1.000
_cell.angle_alpha   90.00
_cell.angle_beta   90.00
_cell.angle_gamma   90.00
#
_symmetry.space_group_name_H-M   'P 1'
#
loop_
_entity.id
_entity.type
_entity.pdbx_description
1 polymer ?
#
loop_
_entity_poly.entity_id
_entity_poly.type
_entity_poly.pdbx_seq_one_letter_code
_entity_poly.pdbx_strand_id
1 'polypeptide(L)'
;MIQTLSLRPLLQRWQLTATMLVIAYAVCWLPPAEGSIYYREHFLSCRGRSSYPQYYAIISRMCDDCTNLTRDNSVYVNCRENCFRNELFNTCMNALMIMRDTQKEYREYAIIIQEG
;
A
#
# COMPACT_ATOMS: atom_id res chain seq x y z
N MET A 1 69.56 1.05 -22.18
CA MET A 1 68.30 0.83 -21.44
C MET A 1 67.29 1.86 -21.93
N ILE A 2 66.68 1.67 -23.10
CA ILE A 2 65.44 0.89 -23.36
C ILE A 2 64.22 1.47 -22.63
N GLN A 3 63.58 2.44 -23.30
CA GLN A 3 62.14 2.59 -23.57
C GLN A 3 61.11 2.11 -22.53
N THR A 4 60.43 3.05 -21.83
CA THR A 4 59.09 2.81 -21.22
C THR A 4 58.18 4.07 -21.21
N LEU A 5 58.34 5.02 -22.13
CA LEU A 5 57.59 6.30 -22.08
C LEU A 5 56.34 6.40 -22.98
N SER A 6 55.79 5.31 -23.53
CA SER A 6 54.59 5.38 -24.41
C SER A 6 53.39 4.51 -24.03
N LEU A 7 53.39 3.80 -22.89
CA LEU A 7 52.27 2.91 -22.49
C LEU A 7 51.24 3.50 -21.51
N ARG A 8 51.35 4.77 -21.11
CA ARG A 8 50.39 5.40 -20.18
C ARG A 8 48.98 5.73 -20.73
N PRO A 9 48.76 6.06 -22.03
CA PRO A 9 47.43 6.49 -22.47
C PRO A 9 46.42 5.34 -22.63
N LEU A 10 46.88 4.10 -22.70
CA LEU A 10 46.02 2.92 -22.81
C LEU A 10 45.56 2.44 -21.43
N LEU A 11 46.46 2.35 -20.43
CA LEU A 11 46.12 1.97 -19.05
C LEU A 11 45.13 2.94 -18.38
N GLN A 12 45.20 4.23 -18.69
CA GLN A 12 44.28 5.24 -18.17
C GLN A 12 42.86 5.09 -18.75
N ARG A 13 42.73 4.62 -20.00
CA ARG A 13 41.45 4.26 -20.61
C ARG A 13 40.84 3.01 -19.99
N TRP A 14 41.65 1.99 -19.68
CA TRP A 14 41.21 0.77 -19.00
C TRP A 14 40.67 1.04 -17.59
N GLN A 15 41.27 1.99 -16.85
CA GLN A 15 40.76 2.38 -15.54
C GLN A 15 39.41 3.08 -15.63
N LEU A 16 39.22 4.00 -16.58
CA LEU A 16 37.97 4.74 -16.74
C LEU A 16 36.81 3.85 -17.25
N THR A 17 37.08 2.91 -18.16
CA THR A 17 36.06 1.95 -18.62
C THR A 17 35.65 0.98 -17.52
N ALA A 18 36.61 0.48 -16.74
CA ALA A 18 36.33 -0.38 -15.60
C ALA A 18 35.51 0.34 -14.52
N THR A 19 35.84 1.59 -14.19
CA THR A 19 35.04 2.37 -13.22
C THR A 19 33.63 2.66 -13.71
N MET A 20 33.44 2.95 -15.00
CA MET A 20 32.12 3.17 -15.59
C MET A 20 31.26 1.89 -15.54
N LEU A 21 31.85 0.73 -15.79
CA LEU A 21 31.15 -0.56 -15.68
C LEU A 21 30.79 -0.91 -14.23
N VAL A 22 31.67 -0.61 -13.27
CA VAL A 22 31.41 -0.81 -11.84
C VAL A 22 30.31 0.13 -11.33
N ILE A 23 30.30 1.39 -11.77
CA ILE A 23 29.25 2.35 -11.41
C ILE A 23 27.92 1.94 -12.06
N ALA A 24 27.92 1.56 -13.33
CA ALA A 24 26.70 1.08 -14.00
C ALA A 24 26.14 -0.19 -13.33
N TYR A 25 27.01 -1.12 -12.95
CA TYR A 25 26.62 -2.29 -12.15
C TYR A 25 26.05 -1.83 -10.80
N ALA A 26 26.77 -1.00 -10.03
CA ALA A 26 26.31 -0.52 -8.73
C ALA A 26 24.98 0.24 -8.78
N VAL A 27 24.75 1.05 -9.83
CA VAL A 27 23.48 1.77 -10.06
C VAL A 27 22.37 0.79 -10.45
N CYS A 28 22.67 -0.26 -11.21
CA CYS A 28 21.70 -1.29 -11.58
C CYS A 28 21.35 -2.22 -10.41
N TRP A 29 22.23 -2.33 -9.40
CA TRP A 29 21.94 -2.94 -8.11
C TRP A 29 21.22 -1.99 -7.15
N LEU A 30 21.18 -0.69 -7.44
CA LEU A 30 20.39 0.23 -6.66
C LEU A 30 18.93 0.03 -7.06
N PRO A 31 18.07 -0.53 -6.19
CA PRO A 31 16.65 -0.61 -6.48
C PRO A 31 16.16 0.82 -6.73
N PRO A 32 15.28 1.06 -7.72
CA PRO A 32 14.64 2.36 -7.84
C PRO A 32 14.03 2.67 -6.47
N ALA A 33 14.35 3.84 -5.93
CA ALA A 33 13.61 4.41 -4.81
C ALA A 33 12.23 4.81 -5.34
N GLU A 34 11.43 3.80 -5.71
CA GLU A 34 9.99 3.92 -5.69
C GLU A 34 9.68 4.23 -4.24
N GLY A 35 9.23 5.47 -4.01
CA GLY A 35 8.67 5.88 -2.75
C GLY A 35 7.53 4.93 -2.43
N SER A 36 7.85 3.82 -1.78
CA SER A 36 6.89 2.99 -1.09
C SER A 36 6.49 3.79 0.14
N ILE A 37 5.56 4.73 -0.08
CA ILE A 37 4.52 4.99 0.90
C ILE A 37 3.72 3.69 0.96
N TYR A 38 4.32 2.70 1.62
CA TYR A 38 3.65 1.59 2.23
C TYR A 38 2.69 2.30 3.20
N TYR A 39 1.43 2.45 2.79
CA TYR A 39 0.39 2.95 3.69
C TYR A 39 0.50 2.10 4.94
N ARG A 40 1.06 2.71 5.98
CA ARG A 40 1.18 2.15 7.30
C ARG A 40 -0.21 1.64 7.62
N GLU A 41 -0.37 0.31 7.75
CA GLU A 41 -1.54 -0.29 8.36
C GLU A 41 -1.65 0.38 9.74
N HIS A 42 -2.44 1.46 9.80
CA HIS A 42 -2.91 1.99 11.06
C HIS A 42 -3.57 0.79 11.73
N PHE A 43 -3.07 0.47 12.92
CA PHE A 43 -3.41 -0.63 13.81
C PHE A 43 -4.90 -0.62 14.22
N LEU A 44 -5.81 -0.57 13.26
CA LEU A 44 -7.23 -0.91 13.38
C LEU A 44 -7.34 -2.42 13.21
N SER A 45 -6.61 -3.14 14.06
CA SER A 45 -6.88 -4.55 14.29
C SER A 45 -8.12 -4.61 15.16
N CYS A 46 -9.28 -4.60 14.51
CA CYS A 46 -10.51 -4.99 15.16
C CYS A 46 -10.32 -6.37 15.77
N ARG A 47 -10.71 -6.53 17.03
CA ARG A 47 -10.41 -7.75 17.79
C ARG A 47 -10.98 -9.00 17.09
N GLY A 48 -12.18 -8.88 16.52
CA GLY A 48 -12.80 -9.93 15.70
C GLY A 48 -12.30 -10.06 14.25
N ARG A 49 -11.29 -9.31 13.80
CA ARG A 49 -10.77 -9.41 12.41
C ARG A 49 -10.16 -10.78 12.12
N SER A 50 -9.47 -11.37 13.09
CA SER A 50 -8.90 -12.73 12.97
C SER A 50 -9.94 -13.82 13.15
N SER A 51 -10.95 -13.58 13.99
CA SER A 51 -12.01 -14.55 14.28
C SER A 51 -13.01 -14.66 13.13
N TYR A 52 -13.27 -13.54 12.43
CA TYR A 52 -14.25 -13.46 11.34
C TYR A 52 -13.69 -12.70 10.12
N PRO A 53 -12.67 -13.25 9.44
CA PRO A 53 -12.04 -12.59 8.30
C PRO A 53 -13.03 -12.39 7.14
N GLN A 54 -14.01 -13.28 6.97
CA GLN A 54 -15.03 -13.19 5.93
C GLN A 54 -15.91 -11.95 6.08
N TYR A 55 -16.36 -11.64 7.30
CA TYR A 55 -17.21 -10.48 7.56
C TYR A 55 -16.41 -9.20 7.36
N TYR A 56 -15.18 -9.15 7.87
CA TYR A 56 -14.28 -8.02 7.69
C TYR A 56 -14.01 -7.74 6.20
N ALA A 57 -13.75 -8.78 5.40
CA ALA A 57 -13.45 -8.62 3.97
C ALA A 57 -14.67 -8.17 3.15
N ILE A 58 -15.89 -8.51 3.55
CA ILE A 58 -17.12 -8.05 2.89
C ILE A 58 -17.31 -6.56 3.14
N ILE A 59 -17.29 -6.12 4.39
CA ILE A 59 -17.50 -4.71 4.74
C ILE A 59 -16.32 -3.81 4.33
N SER A 60 -15.09 -4.33 4.31
CA SER A 60 -13.93 -3.57 3.80
C SER A 60 -14.08 -3.26 2.31
N ARG A 61 -14.62 -4.20 1.50
CA ARG A 61 -14.89 -3.95 0.08
C ARG A 61 -15.93 -2.86 -0.14
N MET A 62 -16.94 -2.79 0.74
CA MET A 62 -17.89 -1.67 0.72
C MET A 62 -17.19 -0.31 0.92
N CYS A 63 -16.20 -0.23 1.82
CA CYS A 63 -15.41 0.99 2.00
C CYS A 63 -14.53 1.30 0.77
N ASP A 64 -13.99 0.28 0.09
CA ASP A 64 -13.27 0.45 -1.18
C ASP A 64 -14.18 1.06 -2.27
N ASP A 65 -15.39 0.51 -2.43
CA ASP A 65 -16.37 1.00 -3.40
C ASP A 65 -16.82 2.44 -3.10
N CYS A 66 -17.00 2.76 -1.81
CA CYS A 66 -17.36 4.11 -1.38
C CYS A 66 -16.25 5.13 -1.68
N THR A 67 -14.99 4.72 -1.55
CA THR A 67 -13.82 5.56 -1.86
C THR A 67 -13.80 5.90 -3.36
N ASN A 68 -14.12 4.93 -4.22
CA ASN A 68 -14.23 5.16 -5.66
C ASN A 68 -15.39 6.11 -6.03
N LEU A 69 -16.51 6.04 -5.29
CA LEU A 69 -17.67 6.90 -5.50
C LEU A 69 -17.39 8.35 -5.10
N THR A 70 -16.79 8.55 -3.93
CA THR A 70 -16.49 9.88 -3.37
C THR A 70 -15.24 10.53 -3.97
N ARG A 71 -14.38 9.74 -4.62
CA ARG A 71 -13.07 10.14 -5.16
C ARG A 71 -12.13 10.74 -4.10
N ASP A 72 -12.30 10.35 -2.84
CA ASP A 72 -11.48 10.80 -1.73
C ASP A 72 -10.86 9.62 -0.99
N ASN A 73 -9.53 9.49 -1.06
CA ASN A 73 -8.80 8.38 -0.45
C ASN A 73 -8.85 8.39 1.09
N SER A 74 -9.19 9.52 1.72
CA SER A 74 -9.37 9.58 3.17
C SER A 74 -10.58 8.78 3.64
N VAL A 75 -11.59 8.62 2.78
CA VAL A 75 -12.80 7.81 3.05
C VAL A 75 -12.44 6.36 3.33
N TYR A 76 -11.43 5.82 2.65
CA TYR A 76 -10.99 4.44 2.84
C TYR A 76 -10.48 4.17 4.27
N VAL A 77 -9.76 5.13 4.84
CA VAL A 77 -9.24 5.05 6.20
C VAL A 77 -10.39 5.28 7.18
N ASN A 78 -11.08 6.42 7.03
CA ASN A 78 -12.14 6.87 7.94
C ASN A 78 -13.31 5.86 8.02
N CYS A 79 -13.64 5.17 6.92
CA CYS A 79 -14.72 4.18 6.90
C CYS A 79 -14.39 2.96 7.78
N ARG A 80 -13.11 2.61 7.90
CA ARG A 80 -12.62 1.47 8.70
C ARG A 80 -12.21 1.86 10.11
N GLU A 81 -12.14 3.14 10.41
CA GLU A 81 -11.87 3.64 11.76
C GLU A 81 -12.91 3.14 12.77
N ASN A 82 -12.46 2.96 14.01
CA ASN A 82 -13.25 2.44 15.12
C ASN A 82 -14.01 1.14 14.77
N CYS A 83 -13.42 0.29 13.93
CA CYS A 83 -14.03 -0.97 13.50
C CYS A 83 -15.42 -0.77 12.89
N PHE A 84 -15.49 0.11 11.89
CA PHE A 84 -16.71 0.42 11.14
C PHE A 84 -17.82 1.08 11.98
N ARG A 85 -17.52 1.51 13.22
CA ARG A 85 -18.44 2.27 14.09
C ARG A 85 -18.17 3.75 13.99
N ASN A 86 -18.43 4.27 12.81
CA ASN A 86 -18.36 5.69 12.48
C ASN A 86 -19.59 6.04 11.63
N GLU A 87 -19.91 7.33 11.54
CA GLU A 87 -21.05 7.79 10.74
C GLU A 87 -20.80 7.61 9.23
N LEU A 88 -19.54 7.64 8.81
CA LEU A 88 -19.14 7.50 7.42
C LEU A 88 -19.52 6.14 6.84
N PHE A 89 -19.46 5.07 7.63
CA PHE A 89 -19.92 3.73 7.26
C PHE A 89 -21.41 3.73 6.86
N ASN A 90 -22.26 4.41 7.64
CA ASN A 90 -23.68 4.54 7.32
C ASN A 90 -23.92 5.41 6.08
N THR A 91 -23.17 6.51 5.95
CA THR A 91 -23.23 7.36 4.77
C THR A 91 -22.82 6.60 3.51
N CYS A 92 -21.76 5.79 3.57
CA CYS A 92 -21.30 4.97 2.45
C CYS A 92 -22.34 3.92 2.04
N MET A 93 -22.96 3.23 2.98
CA MET A 93 -24.03 2.27 2.67
C MET A 93 -25.20 2.94 1.94
N ASN A 94 -25.56 4.16 2.35
CA ASN A 94 -26.61 4.93 1.70
C ASN A 94 -26.19 5.47 0.32
N ALA A 95 -24.94 5.94 0.19
CA ALA A 95 -24.40 6.47 -1.06
C ALA A 95 -24.26 5.40 -2.15
N LEU A 96 -23.87 4.18 -1.74
CA LEU A 96 -23.81 3.00 -2.62
C LEU A 96 -25.18 2.39 -2.92
N MET A 97 -26.27 2.97 -2.37
CA MET A 97 -27.64 2.49 -2.55
C MET A 97 -27.82 0.99 -2.20
N ILE A 98 -27.11 0.53 -1.16
CA ILE A 98 -27.19 -0.87 -0.71
C ILE A 98 -28.61 -1.15 -0.22
N MET A 99 -29.16 -2.30 -0.61
CA MET A 99 -30.50 -2.73 -0.20
C MET A 99 -30.62 -2.74 1.32
N ARG A 100 -31.76 -2.28 1.85
CA ARG A 100 -31.98 -2.15 3.30
C ARG A 100 -31.72 -3.44 4.09
N ASP A 101 -32.05 -4.60 3.52
CA ASP A 101 -31.84 -5.88 4.19
C ASP A 101 -30.34 -6.20 4.31
N THR A 102 -29.58 -5.99 3.23
CA THR A 102 -28.11 -6.11 3.24
C THR A 102 -27.45 -5.09 4.17
N GLN A 103 -27.99 -3.86 4.28
CA GLN A 103 -27.45 -2.89 5.25
C GLN A 103 -27.62 -3.35 6.70
N LYS A 104 -28.71 -4.06 7.03
CA LYS A 104 -28.89 -4.63 8.37
C LYS A 104 -27.85 -5.71 8.63
N GLU A 105 -27.63 -6.58 7.66
CA GLU A 105 -26.62 -7.64 7.71
C GLU A 105 -25.21 -7.07 7.90
N TYR A 106 -24.86 -6.01 7.18
CA TYR A 106 -23.54 -5.35 7.31
C TYR A 106 -23.35 -4.70 8.68
N ARG A 107 -24.43 -4.14 9.27
CA ARG A 107 -24.40 -3.63 10.64
C ARG A 107 -24.22 -4.75 11.67
N GLU A 108 -24.85 -5.89 11.45
CA GLU A 108 -24.69 -7.07 12.29
C GLU A 108 -23.25 -7.61 12.23
N TYR A 109 -22.66 -7.67 11.04
CA TYR A 109 -21.24 -8.00 10.85
C TYR A 109 -20.29 -7.05 11.57
N ALA A 110 -20.56 -5.75 11.52
CA ALA A 110 -19.76 -4.77 12.24
C ALA A 110 -19.81 -5.02 13.77
N ILE A 111 -20.97 -5.38 14.34
CA ILE A 111 -21.12 -5.71 15.76
C ILE A 111 -20.32 -6.98 16.11
N ILE A 112 -20.46 -8.05 15.31
CA ILE A 112 -19.77 -9.33 15.55
C ILE A 112 -18.24 -9.15 15.56
N ILE A 113 -17.70 -8.33 14.66
CA ILE A 113 -16.26 -8.08 14.57
C ILE A 113 -15.73 -7.24 15.75
N GLN A 114 -16.61 -6.50 16.45
CA GLN A 114 -16.23 -5.69 17.61
C GLN A 114 -16.17 -6.49 18.91
N GLU A 115 -16.99 -7.51 19.05
CA GLU A 115 -17.12 -8.29 20.30
C GLU A 115 -16.20 -9.50 20.38
N GLY A 116 -15.67 -9.96 19.22
CA GLY A 116 -14.74 -11.09 19.12
C GLY A 116 -13.38 -10.86 19.77
#